data_AF-A0A6I1F7H0-F1
#
_entry.id   AF-A0A6I1F7H0-F1
#
_cell.length_a   1.000
_cell.length_b   1.000
_cell.length_c   1.000
_cell.angle_alpha   90.00
_cell.angle_beta   90.00
_cell.angle_gamma   90.00
#
_symmetry.space_group_name_H-M   'P 1'
#
loop_
_entity.id
_entity.type
_entity.pdbx_description
1 polymer ?
#
loop_
_entity_poly.entity_id
_entity_poly.type
_entity_poly.pdbx_seq_one_letter_code
_entity_poly.pdbx_strand_id
1 'polypeptide(L)'
;MIERNHTLGPNSPIYNNSGDVNLNLFSYKNEVINPYNLKKIIEFLERELDGEIELSQSLDNDDDLKRIDIIEKNLLNKLEDEQSNVYFRNIIESSIYFKSIKDILSNPRNRSLKKSYNNIKKTINNKIPDIKREKIFFYEVLNEIIDRFINTNDAAILDNEEMVSIIIHFMYYICHIGENIAEAG
;
A
#
# COMPACT_ATOMS: atom_id res chain seq x y z
N MET A 1 6.75 38.19 4.32
CA MET A 1 5.70 37.73 3.37
C MET A 1 6.37 37.48 2.04
N ILE A 2 6.37 36.25 1.53
CA ILE A 2 6.89 35.93 0.21
C ILE A 2 5.73 35.29 -0.55
N GLU A 3 5.10 36.07 -1.44
CA GLU A 3 4.13 35.54 -2.40
C GLU A 3 4.88 34.80 -3.51
N ARG A 4 4.57 33.51 -3.70
CA ARG A 4 5.08 32.72 -4.83
C ARG A 4 3.92 32.43 -5.77
N ASN A 5 3.60 33.38 -6.64
CA ASN A 5 2.46 33.33 -7.57
C ASN A 5 2.83 32.92 -9.00
N HIS A 6 3.83 32.06 -9.22
CA HIS A 6 4.15 31.60 -10.57
C HIS A 6 4.56 30.12 -10.63
N THR A 7 3.86 29.36 -11.47
CA THR A 7 4.32 28.06 -11.98
C THR A 7 5.09 28.31 -13.29
N LEU A 8 6.28 27.75 -13.42
CA LEU A 8 7.15 27.97 -14.59
C LEU A 8 6.85 26.96 -15.70
N GLY A 9 6.50 27.47 -16.88
CA GLY A 9 6.32 26.73 -18.12
C GLY A 9 5.61 27.59 -19.18
N PRO A 10 5.96 27.49 -20.48
CA PRO A 10 5.41 28.37 -21.52
C PRO A 10 3.90 28.22 -21.75
N ASN A 11 3.26 27.21 -21.14
CA ASN A 11 1.82 26.93 -21.24
C ASN A 11 1.14 26.78 -19.85
N SER A 12 1.75 27.29 -18.77
CA SER A 12 1.12 27.22 -17.45
C SER A 12 -0.03 28.22 -17.34
N PRO A 13 -1.25 27.81 -16.94
CA PRO A 13 -2.35 28.75 -16.74
C PRO A 13 -2.05 29.69 -15.57
N ILE A 14 -2.20 31.01 -15.79
CA ILE A 14 -2.09 32.01 -14.73
C ILE A 14 -3.40 31.98 -13.93
N TYR A 15 -3.35 31.51 -12.68
CA TYR A 15 -4.47 31.58 -11.75
C TYR A 15 -4.30 32.77 -10.82
N ASN A 16 -5.13 33.81 -11.00
CA ASN A 16 -5.27 34.88 -10.03
C ASN A 16 -6.28 34.45 -8.95
N ASN A 17 -5.82 33.80 -7.88
CA ASN A 17 -6.67 33.51 -6.73
C ASN A 17 -6.43 34.53 -5.62
N SER A 18 -7.40 35.42 -5.40
CA SER A 18 -7.48 36.33 -4.24
C SER A 18 -8.39 35.78 -3.13
N GLY A 19 -8.48 34.45 -3.01
CA GLY A 19 -9.25 33.78 -1.97
C GLY A 19 -8.32 33.21 -0.91
N ASP A 20 -8.69 33.34 0.37
CA ASP A 20 -8.11 32.55 1.45
C ASP A 20 -8.36 31.06 1.17
N VAL A 21 -7.36 30.39 0.61
CA VAL A 21 -7.41 28.96 0.36
C VAL A 21 -7.33 28.28 1.72
N ASN A 22 -8.47 27.79 2.20
CA ASN A 22 -8.57 27.03 3.44
C ASN A 22 -7.85 25.68 3.25
N LEU A 23 -6.54 25.65 3.54
CA LEU A 23 -5.66 24.48 3.42
C LEU A 23 -6.22 23.24 4.15
N ASN A 24 -7.02 23.46 5.19
CA ASN A 24 -7.66 22.41 5.97
C ASN A 24 -8.65 21.55 5.15
N LEU A 25 -9.30 22.09 4.12
CA LEU A 25 -10.27 21.32 3.32
C LEU A 25 -9.57 20.27 2.42
N PHE A 26 -8.34 20.54 1.99
CA PHE A 26 -7.54 19.57 1.22
C PHE A 26 -6.96 18.47 2.11
N SER A 27 -6.64 18.79 3.37
CA SER A 27 -6.17 17.83 4.37
C SER A 27 -7.22 16.75 4.67
N TYR A 28 -8.46 17.14 4.95
CA TYR A 28 -9.55 16.21 5.28
C TYR A 28 -9.90 15.23 4.15
N LYS A 29 -9.81 15.65 2.88
CA LYS A 29 -10.04 14.73 1.74
C LYS A 29 -8.89 13.72 1.57
N ASN A 30 -7.74 13.97 2.18
CA ASN A 30 -6.57 13.16 1.99
C ASN A 30 -6.46 11.99 2.97
N GLU A 31 -7.15 12.04 4.10
CA GLU A 31 -7.13 11.00 5.15
C GLU A 31 -7.82 9.70 4.72
N VAL A 32 -8.99 9.78 4.06
CA VAL A 32 -9.80 8.59 3.79
C VAL A 32 -9.34 7.85 2.53
N ILE A 33 -9.02 6.57 2.67
CA ILE A 33 -8.87 5.65 1.55
C ILE A 33 -10.20 4.92 1.36
N ASN A 34 -10.78 4.99 0.16
CA ASN A 34 -12.03 4.28 -0.12
C ASN A 34 -11.80 2.76 -0.02
N PRO A 35 -12.47 2.05 0.92
CA PRO A 35 -12.20 0.65 1.19
C PRO A 35 -12.83 -0.30 0.17
N TYR A 36 -13.68 0.19 -0.74
CA TYR A 36 -14.50 -0.64 -1.63
C TYR A 36 -13.72 -1.72 -2.41
N ASN A 37 -12.57 -1.36 -2.98
CA ASN A 37 -11.76 -2.33 -3.72
C ASN A 37 -11.03 -3.30 -2.80
N LEU A 38 -10.63 -2.87 -1.60
CA LEU A 38 -9.98 -3.72 -0.61
C LEU A 38 -10.97 -4.73 -0.04
N LYS A 39 -12.17 -4.27 0.32
CA LYS A 39 -13.28 -5.10 0.80
C LYS A 39 -13.58 -6.27 -0.15
N LYS A 40 -13.70 -5.98 -1.46
CA LYS A 40 -13.90 -7.03 -2.47
C LYS A 40 -12.78 -8.06 -2.51
N ILE A 41 -11.56 -7.67 -2.19
CA ILE A 41 -10.42 -8.58 -2.14
C ILE A 41 -10.53 -9.46 -0.91
N ILE A 42 -10.77 -8.85 0.26
CA ILE A 42 -10.94 -9.55 1.53
C ILE A 42 -12.08 -10.57 1.44
N GLU A 43 -13.28 -10.15 1.05
CA GLU A 43 -14.45 -11.04 0.92
C GLU A 43 -14.21 -12.20 -0.07
N PHE A 44 -13.34 -11.99 -1.07
CA PHE A 44 -12.97 -13.06 -1.99
C PHE A 44 -11.93 -14.00 -1.39
N LEU A 45 -10.90 -13.45 -0.76
CA LEU A 45 -9.83 -14.23 -0.14
C LEU A 45 -10.36 -15.05 1.03
N GLU A 46 -11.21 -14.50 1.90
CA GLU A 46 -11.85 -15.26 2.98
C GLU A 46 -12.54 -16.52 2.44
N ARG A 47 -13.34 -16.38 1.37
CA ARG A 47 -14.06 -17.54 0.80
C ARG A 47 -13.15 -18.58 0.16
N GLU A 48 -12.02 -18.18 -0.42
CA GLU A 48 -11.11 -19.09 -1.12
C GLU A 48 -10.05 -19.69 -0.20
N LEU A 49 -9.74 -18.99 0.90
CA LEU A 49 -8.75 -19.39 1.90
C LEU A 49 -9.38 -20.02 3.15
N ASP A 50 -10.71 -20.17 3.19
CA ASP A 50 -11.45 -20.90 4.23
C ASP A 50 -11.08 -22.41 4.29
N GLY A 51 -10.27 -22.89 3.34
CA GLY A 51 -9.65 -24.22 3.36
C GLY A 51 -8.22 -24.16 3.89
N GLU A 52 -7.85 -25.15 4.72
CA GLU A 52 -6.53 -25.30 5.36
C GLU A 52 -5.38 -24.81 4.46
N ILE A 53 -4.83 -23.65 4.82
CA ILE A 53 -3.62 -23.12 4.19
C ILE A 53 -2.52 -24.11 4.51
N GLU A 54 -2.02 -24.81 3.48
CA GLU A 54 -0.86 -25.67 3.64
C GLU A 54 0.32 -24.79 4.09
N LEU A 55 0.64 -24.87 5.38
CA LEU A 55 1.76 -24.22 6.09
C LEU A 55 3.16 -24.51 5.49
N SER A 56 3.24 -25.24 4.38
CA SER A 56 4.47 -25.72 3.74
C SER A 56 5.11 -24.71 2.80
N GLN A 57 4.52 -23.53 2.59
CA GLN A 57 5.04 -22.51 1.68
C GLN A 57 6.01 -21.56 2.40
N SER A 58 7.12 -22.10 2.91
CA SER A 58 8.26 -21.29 3.34
C SER A 58 8.80 -20.49 2.13
N LEU A 59 9.35 -19.31 2.41
CA LEU A 59 9.93 -18.37 1.43
C LEU A 59 11.11 -18.93 0.61
N ASP A 60 11.46 -20.20 0.78
CA ASP A 60 12.59 -20.84 0.11
C ASP A 60 12.37 -21.01 -1.41
N ASN A 61 11.14 -20.78 -1.91
CA ASN A 61 10.77 -20.76 -3.33
C ASN A 61 10.34 -19.36 -3.81
N ASP A 62 11.16 -18.35 -3.52
CA ASP A 62 10.91 -16.93 -3.86
C ASP A 62 11.01 -16.64 -5.37
N ASP A 63 11.60 -17.54 -6.17
CA ASP A 63 11.79 -17.38 -7.63
C ASP A 63 10.47 -17.10 -8.39
N ASP A 64 9.35 -17.53 -7.83
CA ASP A 64 8.03 -17.29 -8.41
C ASP A 64 7.52 -15.85 -8.15
N LEU A 65 7.93 -15.18 -7.08
CA LEU A 65 7.46 -13.84 -6.72
C LEU A 65 8.41 -12.79 -7.33
N LYS A 66 8.02 -12.19 -8.46
CA LYS A 66 8.81 -11.13 -9.11
C LYS A 66 9.02 -9.93 -8.17
N ARG A 67 10.23 -9.77 -7.63
CA ARG A 67 10.64 -8.66 -6.75
C ARG A 67 12.14 -8.35 -6.87
N ILE A 68 12.55 -7.17 -6.41
CA ILE A 68 13.95 -6.90 -6.08
C ILE A 68 14.29 -7.55 -4.74
N ASP A 69 15.59 -7.71 -4.46
CA ASP A 69 16.02 -8.27 -3.17
C ASP A 69 15.40 -7.49 -2.00
N ILE A 70 14.92 -8.22 -0.99
CA ILE A 70 14.16 -7.60 0.09
C ILE A 70 15.01 -6.73 1.00
N ILE A 71 16.31 -7.05 1.11
CA ILE A 71 17.28 -6.23 1.84
C ILE A 71 17.50 -4.93 1.05
N GLU A 72 17.67 -5.01 -0.27
CA GLU A 72 17.79 -3.83 -1.14
C GLU A 72 16.53 -2.95 -1.09
N LYS A 73 15.33 -3.56 -1.09
CA LYS A 73 14.06 -2.84 -0.95
C LYS A 73 13.96 -2.14 0.41
N ASN A 74 14.34 -2.83 1.48
CA ASN A 74 14.29 -2.27 2.83
C ASN A 74 15.27 -1.10 2.97
N LEU A 75 16.48 -1.20 2.41
CA LEU A 75 17.44 -0.09 2.35
C LEU A 75 16.84 1.13 1.61
N LEU A 76 16.25 0.93 0.41
CA LEU A 76 15.60 1.99 -0.35
C LEU A 76 14.48 2.68 0.43
N ASN A 77 13.69 1.90 1.16
CA ASN A 77 12.57 2.41 1.96
C ASN A 77 12.98 2.77 3.41
N LYS A 78 14.29 2.85 3.71
CA LYS A 78 14.85 3.21 5.03
C LYS A 78 14.32 2.33 6.18
N LEU A 79 14.22 1.03 5.96
CA LEU A 79 13.75 0.04 6.94
C LEU A 79 14.90 -0.69 7.66
N GLU A 80 16.04 -0.02 7.89
CA GLU A 80 17.21 -0.66 8.51
C GLU A 80 17.28 -0.52 10.04
N ASP A 81 16.38 0.27 10.63
CA ASP A 81 16.30 0.49 12.08
C ASP A 81 15.83 -0.76 12.85
N GLU A 82 16.15 -0.85 14.15
CA GLU A 82 15.74 -1.94 15.03
C GLU A 82 14.22 -2.17 15.04
N GLN A 83 13.41 -1.10 15.04
CA GLN A 83 11.95 -1.22 14.98
C GLN A 83 11.49 -1.67 13.59
N SER A 84 12.23 -1.30 12.54
CA SER A 84 11.97 -1.77 11.18
C SER A 84 12.26 -3.27 11.04
N ASN A 85 13.26 -3.80 11.74
CA ASN A 85 13.54 -5.23 11.80
C ASN A 85 12.43 -6.02 12.49
N VAL A 86 11.80 -5.46 13.53
CA VAL A 86 10.63 -6.07 14.18
C VAL A 86 9.45 -6.07 13.21
N TYR A 87 9.17 -4.94 12.57
CA TYR A 87 8.07 -4.83 11.60
C TYR A 87 8.24 -5.78 10.42
N PHE A 88 9.48 -5.95 9.96
CA PHE A 88 9.77 -6.89 8.88
C PHE A 88 9.40 -8.34 9.25
N ARG A 89 9.51 -8.75 10.52
CA ARG A 89 9.05 -10.07 10.97
C ARG A 89 7.54 -10.23 10.75
N ASN A 90 6.75 -9.20 10.99
CA ASN A 90 5.30 -9.24 10.73
C ASN A 90 4.99 -9.45 9.24
N ILE A 91 5.80 -8.84 8.35
CA ILE A 91 5.70 -9.06 6.90
C ILE A 91 6.04 -10.51 6.56
N ILE A 92 7.06 -11.09 7.20
CA ILE A 92 7.45 -12.50 7.02
C ILE A 92 6.37 -13.44 7.56
N GLU A 93 5.76 -13.15 8.70
CA GLU A 93 4.64 -13.93 9.23
C GLU A 93 3.45 -13.93 8.25
N SER A 94 3.18 -12.79 7.62
CA SER A 94 2.17 -12.68 6.56
C SER A 94 2.52 -13.44 5.28
N SER A 95 3.79 -13.85 5.10
CA SER A 95 4.23 -14.44 3.83
C SER A 95 3.64 -15.80 3.54
N ILE A 96 3.11 -16.48 4.56
CA ILE A 96 2.41 -17.77 4.41
C ILE A 96 1.21 -17.66 3.44
N TYR A 97 0.66 -16.46 3.25
CA TYR A 97 -0.47 -16.21 2.35
C TYR A 97 -0.04 -15.74 0.95
N PHE A 98 1.20 -15.31 0.75
CA PHE A 98 1.58 -14.52 -0.44
C PHE A 98 1.47 -15.31 -1.75
N LYS A 99 1.88 -16.58 -1.75
CA LYS A 99 1.78 -17.43 -2.94
C LYS A 99 0.31 -17.75 -3.26
N SER A 100 -0.51 -18.09 -2.26
CA SER A 100 -1.96 -18.27 -2.44
C SER A 100 -2.63 -17.02 -3.02
N ILE A 101 -2.33 -15.84 -2.48
CA ILE A 101 -2.84 -14.56 -3.00
C ILE A 101 -2.38 -14.34 -4.45
N LYS A 102 -1.10 -14.59 -4.76
CA LYS A 102 -0.58 -14.47 -6.12
C LYS A 102 -1.27 -15.41 -7.09
N ASP A 103 -1.48 -16.66 -6.73
CA ASP A 103 -2.11 -17.67 -7.59
C ASP A 103 -3.58 -17.32 -7.86
N ILE A 104 -4.30 -16.89 -6.82
CA ILE A 104 -5.67 -16.38 -6.92
C ILE A 104 -5.75 -15.17 -7.88
N LEU A 105 -4.84 -14.21 -7.75
CA LEU A 105 -4.81 -13.00 -8.60
C LEU A 105 -4.33 -13.28 -10.04
N SER A 106 -3.59 -14.37 -10.24
CA SER A 106 -3.08 -14.80 -11.56
C SER A 106 -4.11 -15.61 -12.33
N ASN A 107 -5.09 -16.21 -11.65
CA ASN A 107 -6.14 -17.00 -12.27
C ASN A 107 -6.99 -16.14 -13.26
N PRO A 108 -7.07 -16.52 -14.55
CA PRO A 108 -7.84 -15.77 -15.55
C PRO A 108 -9.36 -15.69 -15.29
N ARG A 109 -9.90 -16.50 -14.38
CA ARG A 109 -11.30 -16.39 -13.93
C ARG A 109 -11.50 -15.21 -12.98
N ASN A 110 -10.45 -14.80 -12.28
CA ASN A 110 -10.47 -13.77 -11.25
C ASN A 110 -10.14 -12.37 -11.80
N ARG A 111 -10.45 -12.08 -13.08
CA ARG A 111 -10.15 -10.77 -13.70
C ARG A 111 -10.77 -9.59 -12.97
N SER A 112 -11.99 -9.77 -12.44
CA SER A 112 -12.68 -8.72 -11.66
C SER A 112 -11.95 -8.41 -10.35
N LEU A 113 -11.47 -9.46 -9.67
CA LEU A 113 -10.65 -9.33 -8.47
C LEU A 113 -9.33 -8.63 -8.79
N LYS A 114 -8.63 -9.06 -9.84
CA LYS A 114 -7.39 -8.43 -10.31
C LYS A 114 -7.57 -6.94 -10.65
N LYS A 115 -8.72 -6.56 -11.22
CA LYS A 115 -9.08 -5.16 -11.45
C LYS A 115 -9.21 -4.40 -10.13
N SER A 116 -9.90 -4.97 -9.15
CA SER A 116 -10.05 -4.37 -7.81
C SER A 116 -8.68 -4.21 -7.12
N TYR A 117 -7.84 -5.25 -7.19
CA TYR A 117 -6.45 -5.22 -6.72
C TYR A 117 -5.63 -4.08 -7.37
N ASN A 118 -5.70 -3.93 -8.69
CA ASN A 118 -4.98 -2.86 -9.37
C ASN A 118 -5.51 -1.46 -9.01
N ASN A 119 -6.82 -1.32 -8.79
CA ASN A 119 -7.41 -0.05 -8.37
C ASN A 119 -6.93 0.34 -6.97
N ILE A 120 -6.91 -0.60 -6.03
CA ILE A 120 -6.47 -0.31 -4.66
C ILE A 120 -4.97 -0.05 -4.61
N LYS A 121 -4.16 -0.82 -5.36
CA LYS A 121 -2.72 -0.57 -5.54
C LYS A 121 -2.47 0.87 -6.02
N LYS A 122 -3.18 1.31 -7.06
CA LYS A 122 -3.06 2.68 -7.58
C LYS A 122 -3.48 3.73 -6.53
N THR A 123 -4.54 3.45 -5.79
CA THR A 123 -5.02 4.35 -4.74
C THR A 123 -3.98 4.51 -3.63
N ILE A 124 -3.38 3.41 -3.16
CA ILE A 124 -2.33 3.42 -2.14
C ILE A 124 -1.10 4.17 -2.63
N ASN A 125 -0.61 3.85 -3.84
CA ASN A 125 0.57 4.54 -4.40
C ASN A 125 0.36 6.04 -4.57
N ASN A 126 -0.86 6.49 -4.86
CA ASN A 126 -1.16 7.92 -4.91
C ASN A 126 -1.14 8.60 -3.53
N LYS A 127 -1.33 7.84 -2.44
CA LYS A 127 -1.35 8.34 -1.06
C LYS A 127 0.01 8.30 -0.38
N ILE A 128 0.88 7.36 -0.78
CA ILE A 128 2.23 7.21 -0.21
C ILE A 128 3.02 8.52 -0.19
N PRO A 129 3.10 9.34 -1.26
CA PRO A 129 3.88 10.57 -1.22
C PRO A 129 3.41 11.56 -0.16
N ASP A 130 2.10 11.68 0.05
CA ASP A 130 1.53 12.57 1.05
C ASP A 130 1.81 12.05 2.46
N ILE A 131 1.63 10.74 2.70
CA ILE A 131 1.92 10.11 3.99
C ILE A 131 3.42 10.19 4.32
N LYS A 132 4.29 9.90 3.34
CA LYS A 132 5.75 9.88 3.50
C LYS A 132 6.33 11.25 3.83
N ARG A 133 5.64 12.36 3.53
CA ARG A 133 6.08 13.72 3.96
C ARG A 133 6.10 13.87 5.49
N GLU A 134 5.28 13.10 6.19
CA GLU A 134 5.07 13.21 7.63
C GLU A 134 5.76 12.10 8.43
N LYS A 135 6.33 11.10 7.74
CA LYS A 135 6.91 9.90 8.36
C LYS A 135 8.39 9.75 7.99
N ILE A 136 9.18 9.23 8.91
CA ILE A 136 10.63 9.06 8.74
C ILE A 136 10.92 7.69 8.13
N PHE A 137 10.20 6.67 8.60
CA PHE A 137 10.40 5.28 8.23
C PHE A 137 9.21 4.75 7.44
N PHE A 138 9.47 3.84 6.51
CA PHE A 138 8.40 3.33 5.65
C PHE A 138 7.43 2.38 6.36
N TYR A 139 7.81 1.78 7.49
CA TYR A 139 6.89 0.97 8.29
C TYR A 139 5.76 1.84 8.86
N GLU A 140 6.06 3.10 9.20
CA GLU A 140 5.07 4.07 9.64
C GLU A 140 4.11 4.42 8.50
N VAL A 141 4.61 4.45 7.26
CA VAL A 141 3.78 4.65 6.06
C VAL A 141 2.84 3.46 5.86
N LEU A 142 3.34 2.23 6.01
CA LEU A 142 2.53 1.01 5.88
C LEU A 142 1.45 0.94 6.97
N ASN A 143 1.81 1.22 8.23
CA ASN A 143 0.86 1.28 9.34
C ASN A 143 -0.19 2.35 9.13
N GLU A 144 0.21 3.56 8.71
CA GLU A 144 -0.74 4.63 8.41
C GLU A 144 -1.73 4.23 7.30
N ILE A 145 -1.29 3.47 6.29
CA ILE A 145 -2.18 2.95 5.24
C ILE A 145 -3.19 1.96 5.85
N ILE A 146 -2.73 1.04 6.69
CA ILE A 146 -3.57 0.06 7.38
C ILE A 146 -4.59 0.78 8.28
N ASP A 147 -4.13 1.71 9.11
CA ASP A 147 -4.97 2.52 10.01
C ASP A 147 -6.04 3.29 9.22
N ARG A 148 -5.68 3.85 8.06
CA ARG A 148 -6.65 4.56 7.20
C ARG A 148 -7.73 3.65 6.64
N PHE A 149 -7.47 2.35 6.47
CA PHE A 149 -8.52 1.38 6.12
C PHE A 149 -9.38 1.02 7.32
N ILE A 150 -8.77 0.74 8.47
CA ILE A 150 -9.48 0.39 9.72
C ILE A 150 -10.41 1.53 10.13
N ASN A 151 -9.93 2.78 10.05
CA ASN A 151 -10.69 3.99 10.41
C ASN A 151 -11.86 4.31 9.46
N THR A 152 -12.06 3.55 8.37
CA THR A 152 -13.26 3.70 7.52
C THR A 152 -14.54 3.22 8.19
N ASN A 153 -14.44 2.48 9.31
CA ASN A 153 -15.57 1.86 10.01
C ASN A 153 -16.42 0.94 9.11
N ASP A 154 -15.86 0.37 8.05
CA ASP A 154 -16.52 -0.70 7.28
C ASP A 154 -16.41 -2.02 8.05
N ALA A 155 -17.54 -2.63 8.40
CA ALA A 155 -17.58 -3.86 9.19
C ALA A 155 -16.74 -5.00 8.58
N ALA A 156 -16.76 -5.17 7.26
CA ALA A 156 -16.00 -6.24 6.62
C ALA A 156 -14.48 -6.02 6.70
N ILE A 157 -14.03 -4.76 6.84
CA ILE A 157 -12.62 -4.42 7.06
C ILE A 157 -12.25 -4.66 8.52
N LEU A 158 -13.09 -4.23 9.46
CA LEU A 158 -12.87 -4.38 10.91
C LEU A 158 -12.83 -5.86 11.33
N ASP A 159 -13.76 -6.66 10.80
CA ASP A 159 -13.81 -8.10 11.07
C ASP A 159 -12.61 -8.86 10.48
N ASN A 160 -11.84 -8.21 9.59
CA ASN A 160 -10.73 -8.79 8.83
C ASN A 160 -9.45 -7.96 8.90
N GLU A 161 -9.18 -7.31 10.03
CA GLU A 161 -8.00 -6.45 10.22
C GLU A 161 -6.68 -7.16 9.87
N GLU A 162 -6.56 -8.45 10.20
CA GLU A 162 -5.40 -9.26 9.85
C GLU A 162 -5.24 -9.39 8.32
N MET A 163 -6.33 -9.67 7.60
CA MET A 163 -6.32 -9.79 6.14
C MET A 163 -5.98 -8.45 5.46
N VAL A 164 -6.40 -7.32 6.03
CA VAL A 164 -5.97 -5.98 5.59
C VAL A 164 -4.45 -5.90 5.63
N SER A 165 -3.86 -6.22 6.78
CA SER A 165 -2.41 -6.20 6.98
C SER A 165 -1.69 -7.14 6.01
N ILE A 166 -2.15 -8.37 5.86
CA ILE A 166 -1.60 -9.37 4.92
C ILE A 166 -1.59 -8.83 3.48
N ILE A 167 -2.69 -8.22 3.02
CA ILE A 167 -2.78 -7.68 1.65
C ILE A 167 -1.79 -6.52 1.46
N ILE A 168 -1.63 -5.65 2.45
CA ILE A 168 -0.67 -4.53 2.40
C ILE A 168 0.78 -5.04 2.42
N HIS A 169 1.09 -5.98 3.31
CA HIS A 169 2.39 -6.64 3.36
C HIS A 169 2.70 -7.36 2.05
N PHE A 170 1.74 -8.07 1.47
CA PHE A 170 1.87 -8.71 0.16
C PHE A 170 2.23 -7.68 -0.91
N MET A 171 1.47 -6.57 -1.01
CA MET A 171 1.74 -5.51 -1.97
C MET A 171 3.14 -4.91 -1.81
N TYR A 172 3.59 -4.71 -0.57
CA TYR A 172 4.94 -4.23 -0.31
C TYR A 172 5.98 -5.26 -0.76
N TYR A 173 5.83 -6.50 -0.31
CA TYR A 173 6.75 -7.61 -0.56
C TYR A 173 7.01 -7.83 -2.06
N ILE A 174 5.97 -7.83 -2.89
CA ILE A 174 6.10 -8.01 -4.35
C ILE A 174 6.36 -6.70 -5.12
N CYS A 175 6.78 -5.65 -4.42
CA CYS A 175 7.17 -4.38 -5.03
C CYS A 175 6.05 -3.67 -5.82
N HIS A 176 4.80 -3.88 -5.40
CA HIS A 176 3.65 -3.18 -5.98
C HIS A 176 3.40 -1.82 -5.33
N ILE A 177 3.87 -1.62 -4.10
CA ILE A 177 3.86 -0.34 -3.39
C ILE A 177 5.24 -0.04 -2.80
N GLY A 178 5.48 1.24 -2.51
CA GLY A 178 6.78 1.75 -2.07
C GLY A 178 7.76 1.98 -3.22
N GLU A 179 8.97 2.43 -2.88
CA GLU A 179 10.04 2.65 -3.85
C GLU A 179 10.66 1.33 -4.28
N ASN A 180 10.88 1.17 -5.59
CA ASN A 180 11.36 -0.08 -6.21
C ASN A 180 12.54 0.14 -7.16
N ILE A 181 12.95 1.39 -7.37
CA ILE A 181 14.09 1.80 -8.20
C ILE A 181 14.77 2.92 -7.42
N ALA A 182 16.10 2.85 -7.26
CA ALA A 182 16.87 3.98 -6.76
C ALA A 182 16.72 5.14 -7.75
N GLU A 183 16.17 6.28 -7.32
CA GLU A 183 16.23 7.48 -8.16
C GLU A 183 17.71 7.84 -8.35
N ALA A 184 18.16 7.86 -9.61
CA ALA A 184 19.46 8.42 -9.95
C ALA A 184 19.38 9.93 -9.66
N GLY A 185 20.02 10.33 -8.56
CA GLY A 185 20.13 11.73 -8.14
C GLY A 185 20.84 12.62 -9.14
#